data_AF-X1I708-F1
#
_entry.id   AF-X1I708-F1
#
_cell.length_a   1.000
_cell.length_b   1.000
_cell.length_c   1.000
_cell.angle_alpha   90.00
_cell.angle_beta   90.00
_cell.angle_gamma   90.00
#
_symmetry.space_group_name_H-M   'P 1'
#
loop_
_entity.id
_entity.type
_entity.pdbx_description
1 polymer ?
#
loop_
_entity_poly.entity_id
_entity_poly.type
_entity_poly.pdbx_seq_one_letter_code
_entity_poly.pdbx_strand_id
1 'polypeptide(L)'
;MLLLAFVVGIILLWLILKRRTLIDPAVVSDFAFWVIIGVVIGARLAYVFMHWPEFADNPAAIFKIWEGGAVYYGGFILALAAGLIYLRVKKIPVLPLLDAIAPVIALGEGIGRIGCFLNGCCFG
;
A
#
# COMPACT_ATOMS: atom_id res chain seq x y z
N MET A 1 5.08 6.02 -12.30
CA MET A 1 5.61 4.71 -11.85
C MET A 1 4.71 4.06 -10.81
N LEU A 2 4.39 4.71 -9.68
CA LEU A 2 3.50 4.14 -8.64
C LEU A 2 2.11 3.72 -9.14
N LEU A 3 1.44 4.59 -9.92
CA LEU A 3 0.12 4.27 -10.49
C LEU A 3 0.19 3.05 -11.43
N LEU A 4 1.28 2.94 -12.21
CA LEU A 4 1.50 1.80 -13.10
C LEU A 4 1.73 0.50 -12.31
N ALA A 5 2.56 0.56 -11.26
CA ALA A 5 2.77 -0.57 -10.35
C ALA A 5 1.44 -1.06 -9.73
N PHE A 6 0.60 -0.12 -9.33
CA PHE A 6 -0.71 -0.41 -8.75
C PHE A 6 -1.68 -1.05 -9.74
N VAL A 7 -1.81 -0.49 -10.94
CA VAL A 7 -2.69 -1.03 -12.00
C VAL A 7 -2.24 -2.44 -12.41
N VAL A 8 -0.94 -2.62 -12.66
CA VAL A 8 -0.36 -3.94 -12.97
C VAL A 8 -0.61 -4.92 -11.83
N GLY A 9 -0.45 -4.47 -10.58
CA GLY A 9 -0.68 -5.30 -9.41
C GLY A 9 -2.13 -5.76 -9.27
N ILE A 10 -3.11 -4.89 -9.45
CA ILE A 10 -4.54 -5.25 -9.44
C ILE A 10 -4.84 -6.27 -10.53
N ILE A 11 -4.37 -6.03 -11.76
CA ILE A 11 -4.62 -6.91 -12.90
C ILE A 11 -4.05 -8.31 -12.63
N LEU A 12 -2.81 -8.38 -12.13
CA LEU A 12 -2.17 -9.66 -11.82
C LEU A 12 -2.87 -10.38 -10.66
N LEU A 13 -3.23 -9.68 -9.60
CA LEU A 13 -3.95 -10.27 -8.47
C LEU A 13 -5.31 -10.83 -8.92
N TRP A 14 -6.03 -10.09 -9.76
CA TRP A 14 -7.29 -10.53 -10.35
C TRP A 14 -7.11 -11.78 -11.22
N LEU A 15 -6.06 -11.82 -12.06
CA LEU A 15 -5.74 -12.99 -12.89
C LEU A 15 -5.37 -14.23 -12.07
N ILE A 16 -4.59 -14.04 -10.99
CA ILE A 16 -4.18 -15.13 -10.09
C ILE A 16 -5.41 -15.71 -9.38
N LEU A 17 -6.28 -14.86 -8.84
CA LEU A 17 -7.47 -15.30 -8.10
C LEU A 17 -8.52 -15.94 -9.01
N LYS A 18 -8.70 -15.41 -10.24
CA LYS A 18 -9.55 -16.04 -11.26
C LYS A 18 -9.10 -17.47 -11.59
N ARG A 19 -7.80 -17.75 -11.60
CA ARG A 19 -7.24 -19.09 -11.85
C ARG A 19 -7.29 -20.00 -10.62
N ARG A 20 -7.20 -19.45 -9.41
CA ARG A 20 -7.13 -20.22 -8.17
C ARG A 20 -8.50 -20.59 -7.61
N THR A 21 -9.62 -20.00 -8.07
CA THR A 21 -11.03 -20.24 -7.64
C THR A 21 -11.33 -20.17 -6.14
N LEU A 22 -10.34 -19.83 -5.29
CA LEU A 22 -10.47 -19.80 -3.83
C LEU A 22 -11.18 -18.54 -3.29
N ILE A 23 -11.15 -17.42 -4.04
CA ILE A 23 -11.66 -16.12 -3.59
C ILE A 23 -12.31 -15.41 -4.78
N ASP A 24 -13.48 -14.80 -4.54
CA ASP A 24 -14.19 -13.98 -5.54
C ASP A 24 -13.29 -12.81 -5.99
N PRO A 25 -12.99 -12.67 -7.30
CA PRO A 25 -12.21 -11.56 -7.81
C PRO A 25 -12.79 -10.17 -7.52
N ALA A 26 -14.09 -10.04 -7.24
CA ALA A 26 -14.71 -8.77 -6.86
C ALA A 26 -14.11 -8.20 -5.55
N VAL A 27 -13.63 -9.08 -4.66
CA VAL A 27 -13.00 -8.71 -3.39
C VAL A 27 -11.68 -7.94 -3.61
N VAL A 28 -11.02 -8.13 -4.76
CA VAL A 28 -9.71 -7.53 -5.05
C VAL A 28 -9.77 -6.01 -5.06
N SER A 29 -10.79 -5.45 -5.70
CA SER A 29 -10.95 -4.00 -5.83
C SER A 29 -11.22 -3.35 -4.47
N ASP A 30 -12.11 -3.95 -3.68
CA ASP A 30 -12.41 -3.50 -2.32
C ASP A 30 -11.19 -3.61 -1.40
N PHE A 31 -10.49 -4.74 -1.46
CA PHE A 31 -9.27 -4.96 -0.68
C PHE A 31 -8.19 -3.93 -1.04
N ALA A 32 -7.94 -3.71 -2.33
CA ALA A 32 -6.96 -2.75 -2.80
C ALA A 32 -7.30 -1.32 -2.35
N PHE A 33 -8.59 -0.96 -2.33
CA PHE A 33 -9.06 0.33 -1.83
C PHE A 33 -8.73 0.53 -0.34
N TRP A 34 -9.05 -0.45 0.51
CA TRP A 34 -8.74 -0.39 1.94
C TRP A 34 -7.23 -0.34 2.22
N VAL A 35 -6.45 -1.08 1.44
CA VAL A 35 -4.98 -1.07 1.53
C VAL A 35 -4.42 0.30 1.16
N ILE A 36 -4.87 0.94 0.08
CA ILE A 36 -4.44 2.30 -0.29
C ILE A 36 -4.71 3.29 0.84
N ILE A 37 -5.93 3.26 1.40
CA ILE A 37 -6.29 4.15 2.51
C ILE A 37 -5.34 3.95 3.68
N GLY A 38 -5.05 2.70 4.04
CA GLY A 38 -4.08 2.36 5.08
C GLY A 38 -2.68 2.89 4.78
N VAL A 39 -2.19 2.74 3.55
CA VAL A 39 -0.87 3.25 3.12
C VAL A 39 -0.80 4.77 3.27
N VAL A 40 -1.78 5.51 2.73
CA VAL A 40 -1.74 6.98 2.71
C VAL A 40 -1.82 7.54 4.13
N ILE A 41 -2.77 7.05 4.92
CA ILE A 41 -2.93 7.47 6.31
C ILE A 41 -1.69 7.11 7.12
N GLY A 42 -1.19 5.88 6.99
CA GLY A 42 -0.04 5.43 7.77
C GLY A 42 1.26 6.11 7.41
N ALA A 43 1.51 6.34 6.13
CA ALA A 43 2.71 7.03 5.68
C ALA A 43 2.74 8.46 6.21
N ARG A 44 1.57 9.12 6.29
CA ARG A 44 1.45 10.47 6.83
C ARG A 44 1.58 10.50 8.35
N LEU A 45 0.87 9.62 9.06
CA LEU A 45 0.92 9.57 10.53
C LEU A 45 2.34 9.30 11.03
N ALA A 46 3.06 8.36 10.40
CA ALA A 46 4.45 8.08 10.78
C ALA A 46 5.38 9.26 10.49
N TYR A 47 5.17 9.99 9.38
CA TYR A 47 5.94 11.20 9.10
C TYR A 47 5.72 12.28 10.16
N VAL A 48 4.46 12.53 10.52
CA VAL A 48 4.07 13.50 11.55
C VAL A 48 4.62 13.11 12.92
N PHE A 49 4.60 11.83 13.26
CA PHE A 49 5.16 11.34 14.52
C PHE A 49 6.68 11.56 14.59
N MET A 50 7.40 11.32 13.49
CA MET A 50 8.86 11.53 13.42
C MET A 50 9.25 13.01 13.45
N HIS A 51 8.44 13.89 12.87
CA HIS A 51 8.70 15.33 12.79
C HIS A 51 7.75 16.11 13.71
N TRP A 52 7.33 15.50 14.83
CA TRP A 52 6.34 16.09 15.74
C TRP A 52 6.62 17.55 16.15
N PRO A 53 7.88 17.97 16.41
CA PRO A 53 8.19 19.37 16.71
C PRO A 53 7.76 20.35 15.61
N GLU A 54 7.83 19.96 14.33
CA GLU A 54 7.47 20.80 13.18
C GLU A 54 5.94 20.94 13.01
N PHE A 55 5.18 19.96 13.52
CA PHE A 55 3.72 19.95 13.45
C PHE A 55 3.04 20.54 14.70
N ALA A 56 3.78 20.74 15.78
CA ALA A 56 3.26 21.32 17.02
C ALA A 56 2.75 22.76 16.84
N ASP A 57 3.45 23.55 16.01
CA ASP A 57 3.11 24.96 15.75
C ASP A 57 2.01 25.12 14.68
N ASN A 58 1.78 24.10 13.85
CA ASN A 58 0.74 24.12 12.82
C ASN A 58 0.09 22.74 12.59
N PRO A 59 -0.89 22.36 13.41
CA PRO A 59 -1.57 21.06 13.29
C PRO A 59 -2.28 20.87 11.95
N ALA A 60 -2.68 21.95 11.28
CA ALA A 60 -3.33 21.87 9.96
C ALA A 60 -2.37 21.34 8.86
N ALA A 61 -1.05 21.46 9.07
CA ALA A 61 -0.05 20.90 8.16
C ALA A 61 -0.13 19.37 8.06
N ILE A 62 -0.71 18.68 9.05
CA ILE A 62 -0.88 17.21 9.04
C ILE A 62 -1.67 16.75 7.80
N PHE A 63 -2.68 17.51 7.37
CA PHE A 63 -3.53 17.15 6.22
C PHE A 63 -2.92 17.48 4.86
N LYS A 64 -1.80 18.23 4.83
CA LYS A 64 -1.14 18.67 3.59
C LYS A 64 -0.28 17.57 2.98
N ILE A 65 -0.95 16.51 2.52
CA ILE A 65 -0.31 15.35 1.88
C ILE A 65 0.43 15.68 0.58
N TRP A 66 0.12 16.82 -0.05
CA TRP A 66 0.74 17.27 -1.30
C TRP A 66 2.09 17.97 -1.11
N GLU A 67 2.44 18.39 0.11
CA GLU A 67 3.74 19.02 0.39
C GLU A 67 4.89 17.97 0.48
N GLY A 68 4.57 16.69 0.31
CA GLY A 68 5.51 15.59 0.53
C GLY A 68 5.55 15.17 1.99
N GLY A 69 6.56 14.37 2.36
CA GLY A 69 6.70 13.86 3.73
C GLY A 69 5.84 12.62 3.97
N ALA A 70 6.32 11.48 3.47
CA ALA A 70 5.71 10.17 3.63
C ALA A 70 6.77 9.18 4.07
N VAL A 71 6.47 8.40 5.13
CA VAL A 71 7.37 7.36 5.62
C VAL A 71 6.87 6.00 5.17
N TYR A 72 7.71 5.28 4.41
CA TYR A 72 7.38 3.95 3.87
C TYR A 72 6.89 2.97 4.96
N TYR A 73 7.63 2.86 6.07
CA TYR A 73 7.31 1.93 7.14
C TYR A 73 5.94 2.18 7.76
N GLY A 74 5.56 3.45 7.95
CA GLY A 74 4.25 3.81 8.47
C GLY A 74 3.11 3.38 7.54
N GLY A 75 3.31 3.62 6.24
CA GLY A 75 2.36 3.17 5.21
C GLY A 75 2.22 1.66 5.19
N PHE A 76 3.34 0.93 5.21
CA PHE A 76 3.35 -0.53 5.19
C PHE A 76 2.61 -1.16 6.38
N ILE A 77 2.88 -0.69 7.61
CA ILE A 77 2.28 -1.25 8.83
C ILE A 77 0.75 -1.06 8.83
N LEU A 78 0.28 0.16 8.52
CA LEU A 78 -1.15 0.44 8.52
C LEU A 78 -1.89 -0.18 7.34
N ALA A 79 -1.23 -0.31 6.19
CA ALA A 79 -1.77 -1.05 5.04
C ALA A 79 -1.95 -2.54 5.36
N LEU A 80 -0.97 -3.15 6.02
CA LEU A 80 -1.06 -4.54 6.46
C LEU A 80 -2.19 -4.71 7.49
N ALA A 81 -2.28 -3.80 8.47
CA ALA A 81 -3.35 -3.82 9.46
C ALA A 81 -4.74 -3.66 8.81
N ALA A 82 -4.91 -2.68 7.91
CA ALA A 82 -6.16 -2.46 7.18
C ALA A 82 -6.56 -3.68 6.34
N GLY A 83 -5.61 -4.28 5.63
CA GLY A 83 -5.83 -5.51 4.88
C GLY A 83 -6.26 -6.67 5.77
N LEU A 84 -5.56 -6.91 6.88
CA LEU A 84 -5.90 -7.98 7.83
C LEU A 84 -7.27 -7.78 8.49
N ILE A 85 -7.62 -6.53 8.84
CA ILE A 85 -8.94 -6.18 9.39
C ILE A 85 -10.03 -6.47 8.35
N TYR A 86 -9.85 -6.02 7.11
CA TYR A 86 -10.80 -6.27 6.03
C TYR A 86 -11.06 -7.77 5.83
N LEU A 87 -9.99 -8.58 5.79
CA LEU A 87 -10.11 -10.03 5.62
C LEU A 87 -10.83 -10.70 6.78
N ARG A 88 -10.55 -10.27 8.01
CA ARG A 88 -11.28 -10.76 9.20
C ARG A 88 -12.75 -10.41 9.15
N VAL A 89 -13.09 -9.16 8.82
CA VAL A 89 -14.49 -8.70 8.73
C VAL A 89 -15.26 -9.47 7.66
N LYS A 90 -14.63 -9.74 6.52
CA LYS A 90 -15.23 -10.49 5.40
C LYS A 90 -15.11 -12.02 5.55
N LYS A 91 -14.49 -12.52 6.62
CA LYS A 91 -14.24 -13.95 6.89
C LYS A 91 -13.50 -14.66 5.73
N ILE A 92 -12.61 -13.96 5.06
CA ILE A 92 -11.81 -14.51 3.96
C ILE A 92 -10.55 -15.16 4.55
N PRO A 93 -10.15 -16.36 4.08
CA PRO A 93 -8.92 -16.99 4.55
C PRO A 93 -7.71 -16.12 4.20
N VAL A 94 -6.93 -15.75 5.22
CA VAL A 94 -5.83 -14.79 5.10
C VAL A 94 -4.64 -15.38 4.32
N LEU A 95 -4.25 -16.61 4.62
CA LEU A 95 -3.06 -17.26 4.03
C LEU A 95 -3.16 -17.38 2.50
N PRO A 96 -4.25 -17.92 1.91
CA PRO A 96 -4.37 -18.01 0.45
C PRO A 96 -4.31 -16.66 -0.26
N LEU A 97 -4.82 -15.60 0.38
CA LEU A 97 -4.75 -14.26 -0.19
C LEU A 97 -3.34 -13.68 -0.09
N LEU A 98 -2.65 -13.86 1.03
CA LEU A 98 -1.25 -13.44 1.17
C LEU A 98 -0.35 -14.15 0.15
N ASP A 99 -0.56 -15.45 -0.07
CA ASP A 99 0.16 -16.21 -1.10
C ASP A 99 -0.12 -15.68 -2.52
N ALA A 100 -1.36 -15.26 -2.79
CA ALA A 100 -1.72 -14.64 -4.07
C ALA A 100 -1.13 -13.23 -4.25
N ILE A 101 -0.98 -12.47 -3.16
CA ILE A 101 -0.47 -11.09 -3.15
C ILE A 101 1.06 -11.04 -3.19
N ALA A 102 1.77 -12.02 -2.62
CA ALA A 102 3.23 -12.06 -2.57
C ALA A 102 3.94 -11.74 -3.91
N PRO A 103 3.60 -12.37 -5.06
CA PRO A 103 4.23 -12.04 -6.34
C PRO A 103 3.88 -10.62 -6.83
N VAL A 104 2.70 -10.11 -6.46
CA VAL A 104 2.25 -8.77 -6.82
C VAL A 104 3.05 -7.70 -6.06
N ILE A 105 3.32 -7.91 -4.77
CA ILE A 105 4.17 -7.02 -3.97
C ILE A 105 5.59 -6.99 -4.54
N ALA A 106 6.17 -8.15 -4.86
CA ALA A 106 7.51 -8.22 -5.43
C ALA A 106 7.64 -7.42 -6.74
N LEU A 107 6.63 -7.51 -7.61
CA LEU A 107 6.58 -6.71 -8.84
C LEU A 107 6.38 -5.22 -8.57
N GLY A 108 5.54 -4.87 -7.58
CA GLY A 108 5.33 -3.48 -7.17
C GLY A 108 6.61 -2.82 -6.69
N GLU A 109 7.38 -3.50 -5.84
CA GLU A 109 8.71 -3.05 -5.39
C GLU A 109 9.69 -2.93 -6.56
N GLY A 110 9.70 -3.88 -7.50
CA GLY A 110 10.54 -3.81 -8.69
C GLY A 110 10.26 -2.56 -9.54
N ILE A 111 8.99 -2.25 -9.81
CA ILE A 111 8.59 -1.04 -10.54
C ILE A 111 8.90 0.22 -9.72
N GLY A 112 8.74 0.15 -8.39
CA GLY A 112 9.14 1.21 -7.47
C GLY A 112 10.62 1.54 -7.59
N ARG A 113 11.49 0.52 -7.61
CA ARG A 113 12.94 0.67 -7.76
C ARG A 113 13.34 1.24 -9.11
N ILE A 114 12.67 0.86 -10.20
CA ILE A 114 12.84 1.52 -11.51
C ILE A 114 12.49 3.01 -11.39
N GLY A 115 11.41 3.34 -10.70
CA GLY A 115 11.06 4.72 -10.40
C GLY A 115 12.12 5.47 -9.60
N CYS A 116 12.73 4.83 -8.60
CA CYS A 116 13.83 5.41 -7.82
C CYS A 116 15.08 5.65 -8.68
N PHE A 117 15.40 4.72 -9.58
CA PHE A 117 16.51 4.85 -10.51
C PHE A 117 16.30 6.02 -11.47
N LEU A 118 15.10 6.16 -12.05
CA LEU A 118 14.75 7.27 -12.95
C LEU A 118 14.72 8.64 -12.25
N ASN A 119 14.35 8.68 -10.96
CA ASN A 119 14.40 9.91 -10.16
C ASN A 119 15.81 10.23 -9.64
N GLY A 120 16.75 9.31 -9.77
CA GLY A 120 18.09 9.47 -9.23
C GLY A 120 18.12 9.69 -7.71
N CYS A 121 17.23 9.02 -6.97
CA CYS A 121 17.18 9.16 -5.51
C CYS A 121 17.84 8.00 -4.76
N CYS A 122 18.00 6.83 -5.39
CA CYS A 122 18.55 5.63 -4.75
C CYS A 122 19.56 4.93 -5.68
N PHE A 123 20.78 5.46 -5.78
CA PHE A 123 21.89 4.80 -6.48
C PHE A 123 22.70 3.95 -5.49
N GLY A 124 22.90 2.66 -5.79
CA GLY A 124 23.60 1.70 -4.92
C GLY A 124 23.20 0.26 -5.24
#